data_AF-A0A952X370-F1
#
_entry.id   AF-A0A952X370-F1
#
_cell.length_a   1.000
_cell.length_b   1.000
_cell.length_c   1.000
_cell.angle_alpha   90.00
_cell.angle_beta   90.00
_cell.angle_gamma   90.00
#
_symmetry.space_group_name_H-M   'P 1'
#
loop_
_entity.id
_entity.type
_entity.pdbx_description
1 polymer ?
#
loop_
_entity_poly.entity_id
_entity_poly.type
_entity_poly.pdbx_seq_one_letter_code
_entity_poly.pdbx_strand_id
1 'polypeptide(L)'
;MNYSTLLLENAMTPVLLDCSPETQQAVCDDIVESLLDDVDWRETAVDSIRLAARLGLEVAMDAAQTSRGRLKRLAGRPAVFLAPDPRPERLQWAVAHEIGEWAAARVFDRLDLDPADAPTGQREQIAVLLAGAILLPRRTFLADAQRLGGRVPALKSIYTTASHELILNGLLRLRLLTLVSVFDHGRLMRRRGNGQLEPPPLLSLEREAQSRAHESGRGVTLKGRGVRVQAWPVHEPGWKRELLRTTPLDEDAVQEAA
;
A
#
# COMPACT_ATOMS: atom_id res chain seq x y z
N MET A 1 -15.43 -0.51 12.15
CA MET A 1 -15.24 -0.70 10.69
C MET A 1 -13.78 -1.07 10.42
N ASN A 2 -13.53 -2.28 9.90
CA ASN A 2 -12.19 -2.79 9.59
C ASN A 2 -11.78 -2.30 8.19
N TYR A 3 -10.65 -1.59 8.05
CA TYR A 3 -10.14 -1.16 6.73
C TYR A 3 -9.54 -2.31 5.88
N SER A 4 -9.53 -3.55 6.38
CA SER A 4 -9.49 -4.72 5.46
C SER A 4 -10.69 -4.71 4.51
N THR A 5 -11.78 -4.05 4.88
CA THR A 5 -13.02 -3.88 4.11
C THR A 5 -13.09 -2.53 3.37
N LEU A 6 -12.30 -1.50 3.76
CA LEU A 6 -12.30 -0.18 3.10
C LEU A 6 -11.27 0.00 1.97
N LEU A 7 -10.50 -1.05 1.67
CA LEU A 7 -10.10 -1.33 0.28
C LEU A 7 -11.28 -2.03 -0.42
N LEU A 8 -12.41 -1.31 -0.44
CA LEU A 8 -13.74 -1.75 -0.84
C LEU A 8 -13.69 -2.40 -2.22
N GLU A 9 -14.23 -3.62 -2.27
CA GLU A 9 -15.16 -4.10 -3.30
C GLU A 9 -15.11 -3.34 -4.63
N ASN A 10 -14.29 -3.84 -5.57
CA ASN A 10 -14.48 -3.62 -7.00
C ASN A 10 -15.76 -4.34 -7.44
N ALA A 11 -16.91 -3.84 -7.01
CA ALA A 11 -18.14 -4.00 -7.75
C ALA A 11 -18.10 -2.96 -8.87
N MET A 12 -17.79 -3.42 -10.09
CA MET A 12 -17.97 -2.73 -11.37
C MET A 12 -18.01 -1.20 -11.29
N THR A 13 -16.83 -0.58 -11.33
CA THR A 13 -16.69 0.87 -11.47
C THR A 13 -17.42 1.32 -12.73
N PRO A 14 -18.34 2.30 -12.67
CA PRO A 14 -18.75 2.99 -13.87
C PRO A 14 -17.52 3.70 -14.44
N VAL A 15 -17.13 3.26 -15.63
CA VAL A 15 -16.17 3.94 -16.51
C VAL A 15 -16.58 5.40 -16.61
N LEU A 16 -15.67 6.33 -16.31
CA LEU A 16 -15.47 7.59 -17.03
C LEU A 16 -14.28 8.37 -16.44
N LEU A 17 -13.11 7.74 -16.51
CA LEU A 17 -11.82 8.39 -16.72
C LEU A 17 -11.06 7.51 -17.72
N ASP A 18 -10.62 8.08 -18.84
CA ASP A 18 -9.81 7.37 -19.84
C ASP A 18 -8.38 7.07 -19.35
N CYS A 19 -8.08 7.30 -18.06
CA CYS A 19 -6.78 7.01 -17.49
C CYS A 19 -6.78 5.66 -16.77
N SER A 20 -5.80 4.82 -17.11
CA SER A 20 -5.65 3.51 -16.48
C SER A 20 -5.26 3.65 -14.99
N PRO A 21 -5.55 2.65 -14.13
CA PRO A 21 -5.10 2.64 -12.74
C PRO A 21 -3.58 2.83 -12.58
N GLU A 22 -2.79 2.31 -13.53
CA GLU A 22 -1.33 2.48 -13.56
C GLU A 22 -0.95 3.94 -13.83
N THR A 23 -1.70 4.62 -14.71
CA THR A 23 -1.51 6.04 -15.00
C THR A 23 -1.84 6.89 -13.78
N GLN A 24 -2.97 6.62 -13.10
CA GLN A 24 -3.34 7.29 -11.85
C GLN A 24 -2.25 7.10 -10.78
N GLN A 25 -1.77 5.86 -10.58
CA GLN A 25 -0.71 5.58 -9.63
C GLN A 25 0.59 6.32 -9.99
N ALA A 26 0.98 6.37 -11.27
CA ALA A 26 2.18 7.08 -11.71
C ALA A 26 2.09 8.59 -11.43
N VAL A 27 0.94 9.21 -11.69
CA VAL A 27 0.72 10.62 -11.36
C VAL A 27 0.75 10.85 -9.86
N CYS A 28 0.13 9.98 -9.05
CA CYS A 28 0.21 10.07 -7.60
C CYS A 28 1.67 9.94 -7.11
N ASP A 29 2.45 9.03 -7.70
CA ASP A 29 3.88 8.86 -7.39
C ASP A 29 4.66 10.16 -7.69
N ASP A 30 4.45 10.79 -8.84
CA ASP A 30 5.09 12.07 -9.23
C ASP A 30 4.73 13.22 -8.28
N ILE A 31 3.44 13.35 -7.92
CA ILE A 31 2.96 14.37 -6.99
C ILE A 31 3.60 14.19 -5.62
N VAL A 32 3.71 12.95 -5.14
CA VAL A 32 4.35 12.67 -3.85
C VAL A 32 5.84 12.99 -3.87
N GLU A 33 6.59 12.60 -4.90
CA GLU A 33 8.01 12.95 -4.98
C GLU A 33 8.19 14.48 -4.98
N SER A 34 7.33 15.21 -5.70
CA SER A 34 7.32 16.69 -5.68
C SER A 34 7.04 17.26 -4.28
N LEU A 35 6.04 16.71 -3.57
CA LEU A 35 5.71 17.13 -2.19
C LEU A 35 6.86 16.88 -1.21
N LEU A 36 7.56 15.75 -1.37
CA LEU A 36 8.72 15.41 -0.54
C LEU A 36 9.90 16.34 -0.85
N ASP A 37 10.14 16.67 -2.12
CA ASP A 37 11.18 17.62 -2.53
C ASP A 37 10.88 19.05 -2.04
N ASP A 38 9.62 19.51 -2.11
CA ASP A 38 9.17 20.84 -1.64
C ASP A 38 9.55 21.12 -0.16
N VAL A 39 9.63 20.06 0.66
CA VAL A 39 9.95 20.14 2.09
C VAL A 39 11.31 19.54 2.46
N ASP A 40 12.17 19.33 1.45
CA ASP A 40 13.51 18.74 1.57
C ASP A 40 13.51 17.44 2.40
N TRP A 41 12.58 16.54 2.09
CA TRP A 41 12.47 15.25 2.77
C TRP A 41 13.50 14.27 2.22
N ARG A 42 14.42 13.81 3.09
CA ARG A 42 15.54 12.92 2.69
C ARG A 42 15.51 11.54 3.34
N GLU A 43 14.66 11.32 4.34
CA GLU A 43 14.53 10.04 5.04
C GLU A 43 13.70 9.05 4.20
N THR A 44 14.13 7.78 4.12
CA THR A 44 13.42 6.76 3.34
C THR A 44 12.03 6.45 3.89
N ALA A 45 11.91 6.28 5.21
CA ALA A 45 10.63 6.13 5.87
C ALA A 45 9.99 7.51 6.04
N VAL A 46 8.78 7.68 5.50
CA VAL A 46 8.04 8.91 5.70
C VAL A 46 7.21 8.83 6.97
N ASP A 47 7.52 9.71 7.92
CA ASP A 47 6.63 10.00 9.05
C ASP A 47 5.62 11.04 8.60
N SER A 48 4.39 10.59 8.37
CA SER A 48 3.31 11.41 7.83
C SER A 48 2.89 12.54 8.76
N ILE A 49 3.07 12.38 10.08
CA ILE A 49 2.79 13.44 11.05
C ILE A 49 3.82 14.56 10.90
N ARG A 50 5.12 14.21 10.80
CA ARG A 50 6.19 15.18 10.54
C ARG A 50 6.05 15.81 9.16
N LEU A 51 5.67 15.04 8.15
CA LEU A 51 5.42 15.56 6.80
C LEU A 51 4.28 16.58 6.79
N ALA A 52 3.14 16.27 7.43
CA ALA A 52 2.03 17.20 7.57
C ALA A 52 2.49 18.53 8.19
N ALA A 53 3.25 18.48 9.29
CA ALA A 53 3.77 19.69 9.93
C ALA A 53 4.66 20.53 8.99
N ARG A 54 5.53 19.88 8.19
CA ARG A 54 6.37 20.58 7.20
C ARG A 54 5.58 21.20 6.05
N LEU A 55 4.45 20.58 5.69
CA LEU A 55 3.50 21.11 4.69
C LEU A 55 2.58 22.20 5.28
N GLY A 56 2.75 22.57 6.56
CA GLY A 56 1.91 23.55 7.23
C GLY A 56 0.50 23.04 7.59
N LEU A 57 0.31 21.71 7.63
CA LEU A 57 -0.91 21.05 8.07
C LEU A 57 -0.78 20.75 9.56
N GLU A 58 -1.61 21.37 10.39
CA GLU A 58 -1.63 21.10 11.83
C GLU A 58 -2.25 19.72 12.08
N VAL A 59 -1.67 18.89 12.96
CA VAL A 59 -2.22 17.57 13.31
C VAL A 59 -2.65 17.58 14.77
N ALA A 60 -3.92 17.30 15.04
CA ALA A 60 -4.49 17.28 16.37
C ALA A 60 -5.18 15.93 16.67
N MET A 61 -5.00 15.43 17.90
CA MET A 61 -5.75 14.27 18.38
C MET A 61 -7.12 14.72 18.92
N ASP A 62 -8.17 14.07 18.47
CA ASP A 62 -9.55 14.33 18.91
C ASP A 62 -10.23 12.99 19.23
N ALA A 63 -10.38 12.70 20.53
CA ALA A 63 -10.99 11.46 21.01
C ALA A 63 -12.50 11.38 20.74
N ALA A 64 -13.15 12.50 20.40
CA ALA A 64 -14.57 12.54 20.05
C ALA A 64 -14.83 12.24 18.56
N GLN A 65 -13.79 12.11 17.75
CA GLN A 65 -13.90 11.73 16.34
C GLN A 65 -14.54 10.35 16.18
N THR A 66 -15.52 10.26 15.28
CA THR A 66 -16.12 8.98 14.86
C THR A 66 -15.36 8.36 13.68
N SER A 67 -14.70 9.17 12.86
CA SER A 67 -13.79 8.75 11.79
C SER A 67 -12.34 8.67 12.30
N ARG A 68 -11.47 7.96 11.58
CA ARG A 68 -10.06 7.81 11.99
C ARG A 68 -9.24 9.07 11.79
N GLY A 69 -9.55 9.80 10.72
CA GLY A 69 -8.95 11.06 10.33
C GLY A 69 -10.02 11.96 9.77
N ARG A 70 -9.76 13.27 9.78
CA ARG A 70 -10.50 14.25 8.99
C ARG A 70 -9.70 15.52 8.76
N LEU A 71 -9.62 15.96 7.51
CA LEU A 71 -9.14 17.29 7.15
C LEU A 71 -10.23 18.35 7.35
N LYS A 72 -9.88 19.42 8.04
CA LYS A 72 -10.72 20.60 8.32
C LYS A 72 -9.93 21.88 8.17
N ARG A 73 -10.63 23.02 8.14
CA ARG A 73 -10.01 24.33 8.28
C ARG A 73 -10.28 24.90 9.66
N LEU A 74 -9.24 25.26 10.40
CA LEU A 74 -9.30 25.97 11.68
C LEU A 74 -8.69 27.36 11.49
N ALA A 75 -9.46 28.41 11.76
CA ALA A 75 -9.05 29.80 11.52
C ALA A 75 -8.48 30.03 10.09
N GLY A 76 -9.08 29.39 9.08
CA GLY A 76 -8.67 29.47 7.68
C GLY A 76 -7.51 28.55 7.29
N ARG A 77 -6.79 27.96 8.24
CA ARG A 77 -5.66 27.05 8.01
C ARG A 77 -6.09 25.59 7.97
N PRO A 78 -5.54 24.76 7.07
CA PRO A 78 -5.83 23.33 7.05
C PRO A 78 -5.26 22.62 8.30
N ALA A 79 -6.05 21.72 8.86
CA ALA A 79 -5.71 20.91 10.03
C ALA A 79 -6.30 19.49 9.88
N VAL A 80 -5.53 18.48 10.28
CA VAL A 80 -5.87 17.07 10.32
C VAL A 80 -6.23 16.69 11.76
N PHE A 81 -7.45 16.19 11.95
CA PHE A 81 -7.91 15.68 13.23
C PHE A 81 -7.90 14.16 13.20
N LEU A 82 -7.33 13.52 14.23
CA LEU A 82 -7.18 12.07 14.30
C LEU A 82 -7.89 11.50 15.52
N ALA A 83 -8.60 10.38 15.33
CA ALA A 83 -9.00 9.55 16.45
C ALA A 83 -7.77 8.80 17.01
N PRO A 84 -7.67 8.60 18.34
CA PRO A 84 -6.66 7.72 18.91
C PRO A 84 -6.74 6.29 18.34
N ASP A 85 -5.60 5.74 17.90
CA ASP A 85 -5.48 4.35 17.47
C ASP A 85 -4.24 3.73 18.13
N PRO A 86 -4.36 2.54 18.78
CA PRO A 86 -3.23 1.89 19.44
C PRO A 86 -2.17 1.37 18.47
N ARG A 87 -2.46 1.29 17.17
CA ARG A 87 -1.51 0.84 16.14
C ARG A 87 -0.88 2.06 15.44
N PRO A 88 0.41 2.35 15.66
CA PRO A 88 1.06 3.53 15.10
C PRO A 88 0.95 3.64 13.58
N GLU A 89 1.04 2.51 12.86
CA GLU A 89 0.89 2.45 11.41
C GLU A 89 -0.48 2.95 10.92
N ARG A 90 -1.54 2.81 11.73
CA ARG A 90 -2.88 3.30 11.38
C ARG A 90 -2.99 4.80 11.54
N LEU A 91 -2.29 5.38 12.53
CA LEU A 91 -2.18 6.84 12.65
C LEU A 91 -1.41 7.41 11.47
N GLN A 92 -0.28 6.79 11.11
CA GLN A 92 0.52 7.16 9.94
C GLN A 92 -0.31 7.10 8.66
N TRP A 93 -1.07 6.02 8.44
CA TRP A 93 -2.00 5.91 7.32
C TRP A 93 -3.08 6.99 7.32
N ALA A 94 -3.71 7.25 8.46
CA ALA A 94 -4.76 8.27 8.56
C ALA A 94 -4.23 9.66 8.18
N VAL A 95 -3.04 10.05 8.67
CA VAL A 95 -2.44 11.33 8.28
C VAL A 95 -2.04 11.35 6.81
N ALA A 96 -1.42 10.28 6.31
CA ALA A 96 -1.05 10.18 4.90
C ALA A 96 -2.27 10.31 3.97
N HIS A 97 -3.40 9.72 4.36
CA HIS A 97 -4.68 9.83 3.65
C HIS A 97 -5.20 11.27 3.64
N GLU A 98 -5.18 11.97 4.76
CA GLU A 98 -5.63 13.37 4.80
C GLU A 98 -4.68 14.32 4.06
N ILE A 99 -3.37 14.04 4.03
CA ILE A 99 -2.42 14.72 3.12
C ILE A 99 -2.80 14.42 1.67
N GLY A 100 -3.13 13.17 1.35
CA GLY A 100 -3.61 12.75 0.03
C GLY A 100 -4.88 13.49 -0.38
N GLU A 101 -5.86 13.61 0.49
CA GLU A 101 -7.08 14.39 0.26
C GLU A 101 -6.78 15.87 -0.03
N TRP A 102 -5.86 16.46 0.73
CA TRP A 102 -5.40 17.84 0.50
C TRP A 102 -4.70 17.99 -0.86
N ALA A 103 -3.87 17.02 -1.24
CA ALA A 103 -3.09 17.05 -2.49
C ALA A 103 -3.87 16.56 -3.72
N ALA A 104 -5.05 15.95 -3.56
CA ALA A 104 -5.81 15.34 -4.65
C ALA A 104 -6.11 16.31 -5.80
N ALA A 105 -6.32 17.60 -5.52
CA ALA A 105 -6.53 18.62 -6.56
C ALA A 105 -5.37 18.66 -7.56
N ARG A 106 -4.12 18.50 -7.09
CA ARG A 106 -2.93 18.49 -7.97
C ARG A 106 -2.92 17.30 -8.93
N VAL A 107 -3.54 16.17 -8.54
CA VAL A 107 -3.67 14.98 -9.39
C VAL A 107 -4.70 15.22 -10.49
N PHE A 108 -5.86 15.82 -10.14
CA PHE A 108 -6.86 16.22 -11.13
C PHE A 108 -6.31 17.23 -12.13
N ASP A 109 -5.61 18.26 -11.66
CA ASP A 109 -4.95 19.25 -12.52
C ASP A 109 -3.94 18.59 -13.46
N ARG A 110 -3.13 17.64 -12.97
CA ARG A 110 -2.10 16.95 -13.78
C ARG A 110 -2.70 16.00 -14.82
N LEU A 111 -3.89 15.48 -14.56
CA LEU A 111 -4.63 14.62 -15.48
C LEU A 111 -5.56 15.40 -16.42
N ASP A 112 -5.61 16.73 -16.29
CA ASP A 112 -6.53 17.61 -17.04
C ASP A 112 -8.01 17.20 -16.84
N LEU A 113 -8.37 16.96 -15.57
CA LEU A 113 -9.71 16.52 -15.17
C LEU A 113 -10.36 17.58 -14.28
N ASP A 114 -11.61 17.95 -14.58
CA ASP A 114 -12.41 18.77 -13.67
C ASP A 114 -12.87 17.90 -12.47
N PRO A 115 -12.52 18.25 -11.23
CA PRO A 115 -13.02 17.55 -10.04
C PRO A 115 -14.55 17.51 -9.94
N ALA A 116 -15.28 18.45 -10.58
CA ALA A 116 -16.73 18.46 -10.61
C ALA A 116 -17.32 17.37 -11.52
N ASP A 117 -16.56 16.92 -12.52
CA ASP A 117 -16.94 15.86 -13.46
C ASP A 117 -16.49 14.46 -12.99
N ALA A 118 -15.62 14.41 -11.97
CA ALA A 118 -15.10 13.16 -11.44
C ALA A 118 -16.21 12.31 -10.78
N PRO A 119 -16.23 10.98 -11.00
CA PRO A 119 -17.21 10.10 -10.36
C PRO A 119 -17.20 10.21 -8.83
N THR A 120 -18.37 10.00 -8.22
CA THR A 120 -18.51 9.94 -6.76
C THR A 120 -17.52 8.92 -6.18
N GLY A 121 -16.64 9.38 -5.28
CA GLY A 121 -15.62 8.54 -4.63
C GLY A 121 -14.27 8.50 -5.34
N GLN A 122 -14.10 9.13 -6.51
CA GLN A 122 -12.81 9.20 -7.20
C GLN A 122 -11.76 9.92 -6.36
N ARG A 123 -12.14 11.03 -5.72
CA ARG A 123 -11.23 11.80 -4.84
C ARG A 123 -10.69 10.97 -3.68
N GLU A 124 -11.56 10.19 -3.04
CA GLU A 124 -11.19 9.24 -1.98
C GLU A 124 -10.22 8.18 -2.50
N GLN A 125 -10.45 7.64 -3.69
CA GLN A 125 -9.52 6.68 -4.32
C GLN A 125 -8.15 7.32 -4.59
N ILE A 126 -8.11 8.54 -5.12
CA ILE A 126 -6.87 9.30 -5.31
C ILE A 126 -6.15 9.53 -3.97
N ALA A 127 -6.87 9.89 -2.91
CA ALA A 127 -6.27 10.06 -1.59
C ALA A 127 -5.69 8.75 -1.05
N VAL A 128 -6.34 7.61 -1.27
CA VAL A 128 -5.80 6.28 -0.93
C VAL A 128 -4.52 5.98 -1.71
N LEU A 129 -4.46 6.30 -3.01
CA LEU A 129 -3.26 6.11 -3.84
C LEU A 129 -2.11 7.01 -3.36
N LEU A 130 -2.40 8.30 -3.10
CA LEU A 130 -1.45 9.26 -2.56
C LEU A 130 -0.92 8.83 -1.20
N ALA A 131 -1.79 8.35 -0.29
CA ALA A 131 -1.38 7.85 1.02
C ALA A 131 -0.38 6.69 0.92
N GLY A 132 -0.66 5.75 0.01
CA GLY A 132 0.24 4.64 -0.29
C GLY A 132 1.57 5.10 -0.85
N ALA A 133 1.56 6.07 -1.76
CA ALA A 133 2.76 6.65 -2.35
C ALA A 133 3.58 7.46 -1.35
N ILE A 134 2.93 8.19 -0.42
CA ILE A 134 3.59 8.91 0.69
C ILE A 134 4.35 7.94 1.58
N LEU A 135 3.70 6.86 2.02
CA LEU A 135 4.31 5.90 2.94
C LEU A 135 5.34 4.98 2.27
N LEU A 136 5.25 4.82 0.95
CA LEU A 136 6.19 4.06 0.13
C LEU A 136 6.62 4.88 -1.12
N PRO A 137 7.49 5.91 -0.94
CA PRO A 137 7.94 6.76 -2.05
C PRO A 137 8.54 5.91 -3.17
N ARG A 138 8.10 6.14 -4.41
CA ARG A 138 8.31 5.21 -5.52
C ARG A 138 9.78 4.88 -5.71
N ARG A 139 10.61 5.91 -5.82
CA ARG A 139 12.00 5.77 -6.25
C ARG A 139 12.81 4.94 -5.26
N THR A 140 12.72 5.27 -3.97
CA THR A 140 13.45 4.56 -2.91
C THR A 140 12.85 3.18 -2.68
N PHE A 141 11.53 3.06 -2.64
CA PHE A 141 10.85 1.79 -2.39
C PHE A 141 11.16 0.73 -3.44
N LEU A 142 11.09 1.08 -4.73
CA LEU A 142 11.37 0.10 -5.79
C LEU A 142 12.83 -0.34 -5.80
N ALA A 143 13.77 0.58 -5.55
CA ALA A 143 15.19 0.26 -5.46
C ALA A 143 15.46 -0.70 -4.29
N ASP A 144 14.89 -0.44 -3.11
CA ASP A 144 15.01 -1.32 -1.95
C ASP A 144 14.31 -2.66 -2.16
N ALA A 145 13.12 -2.66 -2.76
CA ALA A 145 12.38 -3.88 -3.06
C ALA A 145 13.16 -4.78 -4.02
N GLN A 146 13.80 -4.22 -5.04
CA GLN A 146 14.68 -4.97 -5.93
C GLN A 146 15.90 -5.50 -5.17
N ARG A 147 16.62 -4.63 -4.45
CA ARG A 147 17.84 -4.97 -3.70
C ARG A 147 17.62 -6.06 -2.65
N LEU A 148 16.48 -6.03 -1.97
CA LEU A 148 16.11 -6.98 -0.91
C LEU A 148 15.29 -8.16 -1.42
N GLY A 149 15.13 -8.31 -2.73
CA GLY A 149 14.36 -9.39 -3.35
C GLY A 149 12.89 -9.42 -2.91
N GLY A 150 12.31 -8.26 -2.58
CA GLY A 150 10.93 -8.07 -2.13
C GLY A 150 10.59 -8.77 -0.81
N ARG A 151 11.59 -9.01 0.06
CA ARG A 151 11.36 -9.61 1.39
C ARG A 151 10.63 -8.62 2.30
N VAL A 152 9.33 -8.84 2.51
CA VAL A 152 8.47 -7.92 3.30
C VAL A 152 9.04 -7.60 4.69
N PRO A 153 9.54 -8.55 5.51
CA PRO A 153 10.12 -8.21 6.81
C PRO A 153 11.36 -7.30 6.74
N ALA A 154 12.19 -7.47 5.71
CA ALA A 154 13.38 -6.64 5.51
C ALA A 154 13.02 -5.24 4.99
N LEU A 155 11.98 -5.13 4.17
CA LEU A 155 11.42 -3.84 3.79
C LEU A 155 10.77 -3.16 4.99
N LYS A 156 10.07 -3.90 5.86
CA LYS A 156 9.42 -3.35 7.04
C LYS A 156 10.41 -2.73 8.03
N SER A 157 11.63 -3.26 8.14
CA SER A 157 12.68 -2.62 8.97
C SER A 157 13.17 -1.29 8.41
N ILE A 158 12.94 -1.01 7.12
CA ILE A 158 13.24 0.28 6.49
C ILE A 158 12.01 1.19 6.55
N TYR A 159 10.87 0.72 6.04
CA TYR A 159 9.60 1.46 5.96
C TYR A 159 8.78 1.25 7.25
N THR A 160 9.32 1.73 8.37
CA THR A 160 8.77 1.47 9.72
C THR A 160 7.38 2.08 9.96
N THR A 161 7.00 3.10 9.20
CA THR A 161 5.68 3.75 9.26
C THR A 161 4.60 3.07 8.41
N ALA A 162 5.01 2.26 7.43
CA ALA A 162 4.10 1.53 6.53
C ALA A 162 3.77 0.13 7.08
N SER A 163 2.52 -0.31 6.96
CA SER A 163 2.16 -1.68 7.37
C SER A 163 2.78 -2.75 6.47
N HIS A 164 2.92 -3.97 6.99
CA HIS A 164 3.39 -5.11 6.20
C HIS A 164 2.50 -5.37 4.96
N GLU A 165 1.18 -5.16 5.09
CA GLU A 165 0.25 -5.31 3.98
C GLU A 165 0.43 -4.21 2.94
N LEU A 166 0.67 -2.96 3.35
CA LEU A 166 0.96 -1.88 2.42
C LEU A 166 2.26 -2.16 1.65
N ILE A 167 3.31 -2.59 2.34
CA ILE A 167 4.58 -3.02 1.73
C ILE A 167 4.35 -4.14 0.72
N LEU A 168 3.58 -5.17 1.08
CA LEU A 168 3.26 -6.28 0.19
C LEU A 168 2.55 -5.78 -1.09
N ASN A 169 1.52 -4.95 -0.95
CA ASN A 169 0.82 -4.38 -2.10
C ASN A 169 1.75 -3.47 -2.93
N GLY A 170 2.67 -2.75 -2.30
CA GLY A 170 3.68 -1.95 -2.97
C GLY A 170 4.54 -2.77 -3.94
N LEU A 171 4.79 -4.05 -3.66
CA LEU A 171 5.56 -4.94 -4.55
C LEU A 171 4.89 -5.15 -5.91
N LEU A 172 3.58 -4.92 -6.04
CA LEU A 172 2.87 -4.96 -7.34
C LEU A 172 3.34 -3.86 -8.30
N ARG A 173 4.00 -2.81 -7.79
CA ARG A 173 4.58 -1.73 -8.61
C ARG A 173 5.89 -2.14 -9.32
N LEU A 174 6.46 -3.30 -8.97
CA LEU A 174 7.62 -3.87 -9.67
C LEU A 174 7.21 -4.36 -11.07
N ARG A 175 8.17 -4.38 -12.00
CA ARG A 175 7.96 -4.93 -13.35
C ARG A 175 7.83 -6.46 -13.37
N LEU A 176 8.42 -7.14 -12.39
CA LEU A 176 8.32 -8.60 -12.27
C LEU A 176 6.87 -8.99 -12.00
N LEU A 177 6.34 -9.91 -12.80
CA LEU A 177 5.01 -10.47 -12.59
C LEU A 177 4.91 -11.03 -11.16
N THR A 178 4.01 -10.47 -10.38
CA THR A 178 3.88 -10.73 -8.96
C THR A 178 2.42 -10.90 -8.61
N LEU A 179 2.09 -11.99 -7.91
CA LEU A 179 0.83 -12.14 -7.20
C LEU A 179 1.08 -11.91 -5.71
N VAL A 180 0.12 -11.26 -5.05
CA VAL A 180 0.13 -11.11 -3.60
C VAL A 180 -1.17 -11.65 -3.03
N SER A 181 -1.09 -12.25 -1.85
CA SER A 181 -2.27 -12.76 -1.14
C SER A 181 -2.19 -12.47 0.35
N VAL A 182 -3.32 -12.08 0.92
CA VAL A 182 -3.46 -11.76 2.34
C VAL A 182 -4.47 -12.73 2.93
N PHE A 183 -4.04 -13.47 3.94
CA PHE A 183 -4.87 -14.37 4.70
C PHE A 183 -5.11 -13.80 6.09
N ASP A 184 -6.33 -13.90 6.59
CA ASP A 184 -6.69 -13.51 7.95
C ASP A 184 -7.34 -14.72 8.63
N HIS A 185 -6.74 -15.19 9.72
CA HIS A 185 -7.13 -16.43 10.40
C HIS A 185 -7.26 -17.62 9.43
N GLY A 186 -6.30 -17.77 8.51
CA GLY A 186 -6.27 -18.84 7.51
C GLY A 186 -7.26 -18.68 6.34
N ARG A 187 -8.11 -17.65 6.34
CA ARG A 187 -9.03 -17.35 5.23
C ARG A 187 -8.39 -16.37 4.27
N LEU A 188 -8.42 -16.68 2.97
CA LEU A 188 -8.00 -15.73 1.94
C LEU A 188 -8.95 -14.53 1.95
N MET A 189 -8.42 -13.35 2.29
CA MET A 189 -9.17 -12.10 2.31
C MET A 189 -8.97 -11.29 1.05
N ARG A 190 -7.77 -11.33 0.48
CA ARG A 190 -7.45 -10.60 -0.75
C ARG A 190 -6.40 -11.33 -1.58
N ARG A 191 -6.55 -11.24 -2.89
CA ARG A 191 -5.55 -11.65 -3.87
C ARG A 191 -5.48 -10.62 -4.99
N ARG A 192 -4.27 -10.22 -5.37
CA ARG A 192 -4.02 -9.24 -6.44
C ARG A 192 -2.80 -9.66 -7.25
N GLY A 193 -2.75 -9.19 -8.48
CA GLY A 193 -1.60 -9.31 -9.37
C GLY A 193 -1.31 -7.99 -10.05
N ASN A 194 -0.12 -7.86 -10.63
CA ASN A 194 0.27 -6.75 -11.50
C ASN A 194 0.31 -7.15 -12.98
N GLY A 195 -0.27 -8.30 -13.32
CA GLY A 195 -0.50 -8.72 -14.70
C GLY A 195 -1.81 -8.16 -15.26
N GLN A 196 -1.99 -8.28 -16.57
CA GLN A 196 -3.21 -7.83 -17.26
C GLN A 196 -4.43 -8.72 -17.04
N LEU A 197 -4.22 -9.94 -16.52
CA LEU A 197 -5.28 -10.90 -16.26
C LEU A 197 -5.65 -10.92 -14.78
N GLU A 198 -6.89 -11.31 -14.50
CA GLU A 198 -7.31 -11.57 -13.12
C GLU A 198 -6.39 -12.60 -12.46
N PRO A 199 -6.07 -12.43 -11.16
CA PRO A 199 -5.25 -13.40 -10.45
C PRO A 199 -5.89 -14.79 -10.50
N PRO A 200 -5.15 -15.84 -10.91
CA PRO A 200 -5.68 -17.20 -10.93
C PRO A 200 -5.99 -17.66 -9.49
N PRO A 201 -6.81 -18.71 -9.31
CA PRO A 201 -7.01 -19.32 -8.00
C PRO A 201 -5.69 -19.69 -7.30
N LEU A 202 -5.74 -19.84 -5.97
CA LEU A 202 -4.57 -20.23 -5.19
C LEU A 202 -3.99 -21.57 -5.68
N LEU A 203 -2.69 -21.58 -5.91
CA LEU A 203 -1.94 -22.80 -6.19
C LEU A 203 -1.83 -23.66 -4.92
N SER A 204 -1.71 -24.98 -5.09
CA SER A 204 -1.44 -25.88 -3.97
C SER A 204 -0.16 -25.49 -3.21
N LEU A 205 0.87 -25.05 -3.94
CA LEU A 205 2.13 -24.55 -3.39
C LEU A 205 1.95 -23.29 -2.54
N GLU A 206 1.01 -22.41 -2.90
CA GLU A 206 0.68 -21.21 -2.12
C GLU A 206 -0.01 -21.58 -0.82
N ARG A 207 -0.98 -22.49 -0.87
CA ARG A 207 -1.66 -22.99 0.33
C ARG A 207 -0.67 -23.68 1.26
N GLU A 208 0.23 -24.49 0.72
CA GLU A 208 1.27 -25.14 1.50
C GLU A 208 2.21 -24.13 2.18
N ALA A 209 2.67 -23.12 1.44
CA ALA A 209 3.49 -22.04 2.01
C ALA A 209 2.76 -21.29 3.13
N GLN A 210 1.46 -21.00 2.94
CA GLN A 210 0.62 -20.36 3.95
C GLN A 210 0.49 -21.23 5.20
N SER A 211 0.14 -22.51 5.08
CA SER A 211 0.00 -23.42 6.22
C SER A 211 1.31 -23.56 6.99
N ARG A 212 2.44 -23.76 6.31
CA ARG A 212 3.77 -23.86 6.95
C ARG A 212 4.14 -22.56 7.68
N ALA A 213 3.86 -21.39 7.10
CA ALA A 213 4.12 -20.10 7.74
C ALA A 213 3.21 -19.89 8.97
N HIS A 214 1.95 -20.30 8.87
CA HIS A 214 0.98 -20.23 9.96
C HIS A 214 1.38 -21.09 11.16
N GLU A 215 1.73 -22.35 10.91
CA GLU A 215 2.08 -23.32 11.95
C GLU A 215 3.41 -23.00 12.63
N SER A 216 4.42 -22.60 11.84
CA SER A 216 5.76 -22.32 12.36
C SER A 216 5.93 -20.94 12.97
N GLY A 217 5.04 -19.99 12.64
CA GLY A 217 5.22 -18.58 12.98
C GLY A 217 6.48 -17.95 12.34
N ARG A 218 7.05 -18.59 11.30
CA ARG A 218 8.25 -18.12 10.59
C ARG A 218 7.98 -17.92 9.11
N GLY A 219 8.80 -17.07 8.49
CA GLY A 219 8.77 -16.89 7.04
C GLY A 219 9.18 -18.16 6.30
N VAL A 220 8.47 -18.49 5.22
CA VAL A 220 8.69 -19.68 4.39
C VAL A 220 8.93 -19.26 2.95
N THR A 221 9.78 -19.98 2.23
CA THR A 221 9.92 -19.86 0.78
C THR A 221 9.88 -21.24 0.16
N LEU A 222 8.94 -21.45 -0.76
CA LEU A 222 8.81 -22.67 -1.55
C LEU A 222 9.03 -22.36 -3.03
N LYS A 223 9.52 -23.34 -3.79
CA LYS A 223 9.70 -23.27 -5.24
C LYS A 223 9.05 -24.50 -5.87
N GLY A 224 8.40 -24.32 -7.01
CA GLY A 224 7.79 -25.42 -7.74
C GLY A 224 6.86 -24.90 -8.84
N ARG A 225 6.61 -25.72 -9.87
CA ARG A 225 5.72 -25.37 -11.00
C ARG A 225 6.07 -24.02 -11.66
N GLY A 226 7.37 -23.73 -11.82
CA GLY A 226 7.85 -22.50 -12.45
C GLY A 226 7.70 -21.24 -11.60
N VAL A 227 7.30 -21.35 -10.32
CA VAL A 227 7.11 -20.19 -9.44
C VAL A 227 7.86 -20.33 -8.11
N ARG A 228 8.13 -19.18 -7.51
CA ARG A 228 8.60 -19.00 -6.14
C ARG A 228 7.46 -18.41 -5.31
N VAL A 229 7.12 -19.05 -4.20
CA VAL A 229 6.17 -18.52 -3.22
C VAL A 229 6.93 -18.16 -1.95
N GLN A 230 6.80 -16.92 -1.51
CA GLN A 230 7.30 -16.44 -0.23
C GLN A 230 6.10 -16.14 0.66
N ALA A 231 6.09 -16.68 1.87
CA ALA A 231 5.04 -16.47 2.86
C ALA A 231 5.64 -15.89 4.15
N TRP A 232 5.00 -14.89 4.73
CA TRP A 232 5.44 -14.25 5.97
C TRP A 232 4.27 -14.17 6.95
N PRO A 233 4.42 -14.70 8.18
CA PRO A 233 3.42 -14.54 9.22
C PRO A 233 3.56 -13.16 9.87
N VAL A 234 2.42 -12.49 10.08
CA VAL A 234 2.24 -11.30 10.90
C VAL A 234 1.30 -11.69 12.02
N HIS A 235 1.88 -12.19 13.12
CA HIS A 235 1.14 -12.74 14.25
C HIS A 235 1.29 -11.81 15.47
N GLU A 236 0.16 -11.31 15.96
CA GLU A 236 0.02 -10.57 17.22
C GLU A 236 -0.89 -11.38 18.17
N PRO A 237 -0.89 -11.11 19.49
CA PRO A 237 -1.83 -11.73 20.40
C PRO A 237 -3.28 -11.57 19.93
N GLY A 238 -3.96 -12.69 19.66
CA GLY A 238 -5.35 -12.71 19.18
C GLY A 238 -5.55 -12.32 17.71
N TRP A 239 -4.48 -12.15 16.93
CA TRP A 239 -4.58 -11.78 15.51
C TRP A 239 -3.50 -12.46 14.68
N LYS A 240 -3.90 -13.33 13.74
CA LYS A 240 -2.97 -14.06 12.86
C LYS A 240 -3.25 -13.74 11.40
N ARG A 241 -2.23 -13.23 10.71
CA ARG A 241 -2.26 -12.93 9.29
C ARG A 241 -1.08 -13.56 8.58
N GLU A 242 -1.29 -14.04 7.36
CA GLU A 242 -0.20 -14.50 6.49
C GLU A 242 -0.19 -13.69 5.19
N LEU A 243 0.99 -13.23 4.82
CA LEU A 243 1.26 -12.43 3.64
C LEU A 243 2.05 -13.27 2.65
N LEU A 244 1.50 -13.45 1.45
CA LEU A 244 2.12 -14.25 0.41
C LEU A 244 2.50 -13.37 -0.77
N ARG A 245 3.66 -13.68 -1.36
CA ARG A 245 4.11 -13.17 -2.65
C ARG A 245 4.50 -14.36 -3.52
N THR A 246 3.95 -14.41 -4.73
CA THR A 246 4.27 -15.42 -5.74
C THR A 246 4.86 -14.73 -6.95
N THR A 247 6.02 -15.19 -7.41
CA THR A 247 6.70 -14.68 -8.61
C THR A 247 7.12 -15.85 -9.49
N PRO A 248 7.29 -15.66 -10.80
CA PRO A 248 8.00 -16.61 -11.64
C PRO A 248 9.40 -16.94 -11.08
N LEU A 249 9.89 -18.13 -11.39
CA LEU A 249 11.31 -18.44 -11.36
C LEU A 249 11.91 -17.97 -12.69
N ASP A 250 13.04 -17.27 -12.67
CA ASP A 250 13.77 -16.97 -13.91
C ASP A 250 14.20 -18.30 -14.54
N GLU A 251 13.79 -18.56 -15.79
CA GLU A 251 14.11 -19.80 -16.52
C GLU A 251 15.62 -19.94 -16.78
N ASP A 252 16.36 -18.82 -16.82
CA ASP A 252 17.82 -18.80 -16.99
C ASP A 252 18.60 -19.42 -15.82
N ALA A 253 17.98 -19.57 -14.64
CA ALA A 253 18.63 -20.20 -13.49
C ALA A 253 18.50 -21.73 -13.46
N VAL A 254 17.75 -22.33 -14.40
CA VAL A 254 17.48 -23.78 -14.45
C VAL A 254 18.47 -24.51 -15.37
N GLN A 255 19.17 -23.80 -16.26
CA GLN A 255 20.17 -24.40 -17.17
C GLN A 255 21.58 -24.56 -16.57
N GLU A 256 21.90 -23.94 -15.42
CA GLU A 256 23.20 -24.14 -14.74
C GLU A 256 23.21 -25.29 -13.71
N ALA A 257 22.09 -25.99 -13.53
CA ALA A 257 21.97 -27.09 -12.57
C ALA A 257 21.55 -28.43 -13.21
N ALA A 258 21.65 -28.55 -14.55
CA ALA A 258 21.39 -29.77 -15.30
C ALA A 258 22.69 -30.31 -15.92
#